data_AF-A0A9Q9WG66-F1
#
_entry.id   AF-A0A9Q9WG66-F1
#
_cell.length_a   1.000
_cell.length_b   1.000
_cell.length_c   1.000
_cell.angle_alpha   90.00
_cell.angle_beta   90.00
_cell.angle_gamma   90.00
#
_symmetry.space_group_name_H-M   'P 1'
#
loop_
_entity.id
_entity.type
_entity.pdbx_description
1 polymer ?
#
loop_
_entity_poly.entity_id
_entity_poly.type
_entity_poly.pdbx_seq_one_letter_code
_entity_poly.pdbx_strand_id
1 'polypeptide(L)'
;MNHFYKHHVMDLQSMKSVSKSLNEGIASICNICKSLMNAQVNPTTDTCSNYKQIRGYIEDAEQCMKNTEKMIQEKLKHLDESMEQLIREKQNVEQQKKEKSMTMDKLHEEKKSAEGSLEYSEAALTQAIKNLESANYALSVQQDRRNAGEGLTIAGGVLLAIPIIGWIAGPIMITEGQRGIEEASNALRHAEREKQDCESQMLNWITKVVHYEGIISKTQSEIEQANGALKGIEWKIKEVQEHLTGTAEIQEVVRRTVNLLSVLSGRVTVLERQTQHFILWQPVVKSMEDVMKAIVNIAENRLLYSDGVPGLINTLRENVGGLLALCNTPSNSENDSYY
;
A
#
# COMPACT_ATOMS: atom_id res chain seq x y z
N MET A 1 -5.21 -6.13 10.25
CA MET A 1 -5.30 -7.34 9.39
C MET A 1 -6.74 -7.78 9.07
N ASN A 2 -7.73 -7.68 9.98
CA ASN A 2 -9.11 -8.15 9.73
C ASN A 2 -9.96 -7.35 8.71
N HIS A 3 -9.69 -6.06 8.48
CA HIS A 3 -10.49 -5.24 7.55
C HIS A 3 -10.21 -5.54 6.07
N PHE A 4 -8.98 -5.96 5.75
CA PHE A 4 -8.52 -6.15 4.37
C PHE A 4 -8.91 -7.51 3.77
N TYR A 5 -8.95 -8.57 4.60
CA TYR A 5 -9.46 -9.87 4.16
C TYR A 5 -10.94 -9.77 3.76
N LYS A 6 -11.68 -8.88 4.40
CA LYS A 6 -13.08 -8.58 4.10
C LYS A 6 -13.25 -7.90 2.74
N HIS A 7 -12.36 -6.96 2.37
CA HIS A 7 -12.43 -6.27 1.08
C HIS A 7 -12.19 -7.21 -0.11
N HIS A 8 -11.14 -8.04 -0.07
CA HIS A 8 -10.83 -8.95 -1.18
C HIS A 8 -11.90 -10.05 -1.38
N VAL A 9 -12.56 -10.47 -0.29
CA VAL A 9 -13.68 -11.42 -0.34
C VAL A 9 -14.96 -10.75 -0.88
N MET A 10 -15.23 -9.50 -0.51
CA MET A 10 -16.34 -8.71 -1.08
C MET A 10 -16.12 -8.39 -2.57
N ASP A 11 -14.86 -8.19 -2.97
CA ASP A 11 -14.49 -7.87 -4.35
C ASP A 11 -14.86 -8.98 -5.34
N LEU A 12 -14.53 -10.22 -4.97
CA LEU A 12 -14.79 -11.43 -5.76
C LEU A 12 -16.29 -11.79 -5.81
N GLN A 13 -17.00 -11.55 -4.70
CA GLN A 13 -18.43 -11.86 -4.60
C GLN A 13 -19.30 -10.84 -5.36
N SER A 14 -18.88 -9.56 -5.38
CA SER A 14 -19.53 -8.49 -6.14
C SER A 14 -19.36 -8.66 -7.66
N MET A 15 -18.20 -9.07 -8.15
CA MET A 15 -18.03 -9.31 -9.60
C MET A 15 -18.82 -10.52 -10.09
N LYS A 16 -18.99 -11.56 -9.26
CA LYS A 16 -19.85 -12.70 -9.58
C LYS A 16 -21.32 -12.31 -9.72
N SER A 17 -21.81 -11.42 -8.87
CA SER A 17 -23.21 -10.97 -8.93
C SER A 17 -23.43 -10.04 -10.13
N VAL A 18 -22.51 -9.13 -10.43
CA VAL A 18 -22.51 -8.31 -11.65
C VAL A 18 -22.53 -9.20 -12.89
N SER A 19 -21.63 -10.18 -12.96
CA SER A 19 -21.56 -11.10 -14.10
C SER A 19 -22.83 -11.93 -14.26
N LYS A 20 -23.45 -12.39 -13.17
CA LYS A 20 -24.70 -13.14 -13.24
C LYS A 20 -25.84 -12.29 -13.83
N SER A 21 -26.02 -11.07 -13.31
CA SER A 21 -27.06 -10.15 -13.80
C SER A 21 -26.83 -9.77 -15.26
N LEU A 22 -25.57 -9.58 -15.66
CA LEU A 22 -25.19 -9.34 -17.05
C LEU A 22 -25.56 -10.54 -17.95
N ASN A 23 -25.24 -11.76 -17.53
CA ASN A 23 -25.58 -12.98 -18.28
C ASN A 23 -27.09 -13.15 -18.46
N GLU A 24 -27.86 -12.89 -17.41
CA GLU A 24 -29.33 -12.89 -17.47
C GLU A 24 -29.84 -11.85 -18.47
N GLY A 25 -29.28 -10.64 -18.46
CA GLY A 25 -29.61 -9.60 -19.45
C GLY A 25 -29.30 -10.03 -20.89
N ILE A 26 -28.10 -10.56 -21.16
CA ILE A 26 -27.70 -11.02 -22.51
C ILE A 26 -28.60 -12.18 -22.96
N ALA A 27 -28.96 -13.10 -22.06
CA ALA A 27 -29.86 -14.21 -22.36
C ALA A 27 -31.26 -13.71 -22.74
N SER A 28 -31.80 -12.72 -22.01
CA SER A 28 -33.08 -12.08 -22.37
C SER A 28 -33.02 -11.44 -23.75
N ILE A 29 -31.92 -10.77 -24.10
CA ILE A 29 -31.72 -10.19 -25.44
C ILE A 29 -31.66 -11.27 -26.52
N CYS A 30 -31.03 -12.41 -26.24
CA CYS A 30 -31.06 -13.56 -27.15
C CYS A 30 -32.49 -14.10 -27.35
N ASN A 31 -33.31 -14.10 -26.29
CA ASN A 31 -34.70 -14.54 -26.37
C ASN A 31 -35.57 -13.57 -27.16
N ILE A 32 -35.33 -12.25 -27.07
CA ILE A 32 -35.94 -11.28 -28.00
C ILE A 32 -35.65 -11.71 -29.43
N CYS A 33 -34.39 -12.01 -29.75
CA CYS A 33 -34.01 -12.36 -31.12
C CYS A 33 -34.70 -13.65 -31.60
N LYS A 34 -34.74 -14.69 -30.76
CA LYS A 34 -35.39 -15.97 -31.08
C LYS A 34 -36.90 -15.82 -31.28
N SER A 35 -37.56 -15.05 -30.41
CA SER A 35 -38.98 -14.78 -30.57
C SER A 35 -39.26 -13.95 -31.82
N LEU A 36 -38.39 -13.01 -32.15
CA LEU A 36 -38.48 -12.24 -33.38
C LEU A 36 -38.40 -13.16 -34.61
N MET A 37 -37.44 -14.10 -34.67
CA MET A 37 -37.33 -15.04 -35.81
C MET A 37 -38.53 -16.00 -35.94
N ASN A 38 -39.17 -16.36 -34.84
CA ASN A 38 -40.28 -17.33 -34.81
C ASN A 38 -41.66 -16.68 -34.92
N ALA A 39 -41.74 -15.37 -35.04
CA ALA A 39 -43.02 -14.69 -35.08
C ALA A 39 -43.75 -14.94 -36.39
N GLN A 40 -45.03 -15.29 -36.28
CA GLN A 40 -45.92 -15.37 -37.42
C GLN A 40 -46.79 -14.11 -37.44
N VAL A 41 -46.74 -13.41 -38.57
CA VAL A 41 -47.60 -12.27 -38.85
C VAL A 41 -48.84 -12.81 -39.56
N ASN A 42 -50.00 -12.61 -38.95
CA ASN A 42 -51.26 -13.00 -39.58
C ASN A 42 -51.47 -12.14 -40.84
N PRO A 43 -51.62 -12.70 -42.05
CA PRO A 43 -51.67 -11.91 -43.28
C PRO A 43 -52.94 -11.06 -43.42
N THR A 44 -54.01 -11.39 -42.70
CA THR A 44 -55.31 -10.70 -42.78
C THR A 44 -55.44 -9.61 -41.74
N THR A 45 -54.94 -9.89 -40.53
CA THR A 45 -54.97 -8.90 -39.46
C THR A 45 -53.68 -8.10 -39.41
N ASP A 46 -52.55 -8.57 -39.96
CA ASP A 46 -51.13 -8.12 -39.85
C ASP A 46 -50.55 -8.33 -38.40
N THR A 47 -51.29 -9.00 -37.51
CA THR A 47 -50.93 -9.10 -36.08
C THR A 47 -49.89 -10.17 -35.80
N CYS A 48 -48.93 -9.86 -34.93
CA CYS A 48 -47.86 -10.76 -34.50
C CYS A 48 -48.32 -11.72 -33.38
N SER A 49 -48.23 -13.04 -33.62
CA SER A 49 -48.75 -14.07 -32.71
C SER A 49 -48.03 -14.15 -31.35
N ASN A 50 -46.77 -13.72 -31.27
CA ASN A 50 -45.94 -13.80 -30.06
C ASN A 50 -45.52 -12.42 -29.50
N TYR A 51 -46.25 -11.37 -29.88
CA TYR A 51 -46.00 -9.98 -29.45
C TYR A 51 -45.79 -9.83 -27.93
N LYS A 52 -46.71 -10.37 -27.11
CA LYS A 52 -46.63 -10.27 -25.65
C LYS A 52 -45.34 -10.87 -25.09
N GLN A 53 -44.85 -11.93 -25.71
CA GLN A 53 -43.61 -12.60 -25.31
C GLN A 53 -42.39 -11.75 -25.67
N ILE A 54 -42.35 -11.18 -26.89
CA ILE A 54 -41.27 -10.27 -27.31
C ILE A 54 -41.20 -9.07 -26.37
N ARG A 55 -42.35 -8.47 -26.04
CA ARG A 55 -42.43 -7.36 -25.09
C ARG A 55 -41.89 -7.75 -23.71
N GLY A 56 -42.33 -8.90 -23.17
CA GLY A 56 -41.82 -9.40 -21.90
C GLY A 56 -40.29 -9.53 -21.90
N TYR A 57 -39.70 -10.08 -22.97
CA TYR A 57 -38.24 -10.19 -23.06
C TYR A 57 -37.52 -8.83 -23.18
N ILE A 58 -38.12 -7.82 -23.82
CA ILE A 58 -37.58 -6.45 -23.86
C ILE A 58 -37.58 -5.84 -22.46
N GLU A 59 -38.71 -5.93 -21.75
CA GLU A 59 -38.86 -5.41 -20.38
C GLU A 59 -37.90 -6.13 -19.41
N ASP A 60 -37.79 -7.45 -19.51
CA ASP A 60 -36.85 -8.26 -18.71
C ASP A 60 -35.39 -7.87 -19.00
N ALA A 61 -35.01 -7.74 -20.28
CA ALA A 61 -33.66 -7.32 -20.66
C ALA A 61 -33.33 -5.92 -20.13
N GLU A 62 -34.26 -4.97 -20.26
CA GLU A 62 -34.10 -3.61 -19.75
C GLU A 62 -33.91 -3.61 -18.21
N GLN A 63 -34.73 -4.37 -17.48
CA GLN A 63 -34.64 -4.44 -16.03
C GLN A 63 -33.35 -5.12 -15.56
N CYS A 64 -32.94 -6.23 -16.18
CA CYS A 64 -31.68 -6.91 -15.88
C CYS A 64 -30.48 -5.98 -16.13
N MET A 65 -30.46 -5.24 -17.24
CA MET A 65 -29.35 -4.33 -17.56
C MET A 65 -29.31 -3.13 -16.60
N LYS A 66 -30.46 -2.55 -16.21
CA LYS A 66 -30.52 -1.49 -15.19
C LYS A 66 -30.01 -1.97 -13.82
N ASN A 67 -30.41 -3.18 -13.41
CA ASN A 67 -29.91 -3.78 -12.18
C ASN A 67 -28.39 -3.99 -12.24
N THR A 68 -27.88 -4.50 -13.38
CA THR A 68 -26.45 -4.67 -13.63
C THR A 68 -25.70 -3.34 -13.53
N GLU A 69 -26.22 -2.27 -14.17
CA GLU A 69 -25.62 -0.93 -14.10
C GLU A 69 -25.52 -0.42 -12.67
N LYS A 70 -26.59 -0.57 -11.89
CA LYS A 70 -26.61 -0.16 -10.47
C LYS A 70 -25.57 -0.91 -9.65
N MET A 71 -25.43 -2.21 -9.85
CA MET A 71 -24.43 -3.03 -9.15
C MET A 71 -23.00 -2.62 -9.53
N ILE A 72 -22.77 -2.27 -10.80
CA ILE A 72 -21.48 -1.74 -11.25
C ILE A 72 -21.20 -0.38 -10.62
N GLN A 73 -22.19 0.52 -10.52
CA GLN A 73 -22.05 1.81 -9.85
C GLN A 73 -21.68 1.65 -8.36
N GLU A 74 -22.34 0.74 -7.66
CA GLU A 74 -22.02 0.43 -6.25
C GLU A 74 -20.59 -0.11 -6.11
N LYS A 75 -20.15 -0.97 -7.05
CA LYS A 75 -18.79 -1.49 -7.10
C LYS A 75 -17.75 -0.39 -7.33
N LEU A 76 -17.97 0.50 -8.30
CA LEU A 76 -17.07 1.62 -8.58
C LEU A 76 -16.91 2.50 -7.35
N LYS A 77 -18.00 2.83 -6.66
CA LYS A 77 -17.97 3.59 -5.42
C LYS A 77 -17.08 2.92 -4.36
N HIS A 78 -17.19 1.60 -4.18
CA HIS A 78 -16.34 0.87 -3.24
C HIS A 78 -14.86 0.84 -3.65
N LEU A 79 -14.57 0.77 -4.94
CA LEU A 79 -13.21 0.85 -5.44
C LEU A 79 -12.62 2.26 -5.23
N ASP A 80 -13.40 3.32 -5.44
CA ASP A 80 -13.00 4.70 -5.15
C ASP A 80 -12.72 4.89 -3.64
N GLU A 81 -13.61 4.41 -2.77
CA GLU A 81 -13.42 4.42 -1.32
C GLU A 81 -12.12 3.69 -0.91
N SER A 82 -11.85 2.55 -1.55
CA SER A 82 -10.63 1.75 -1.31
C SER A 82 -9.38 2.49 -1.79
N MET A 83 -9.45 3.16 -2.95
CA MET A 83 -8.35 3.97 -3.48
C MET A 83 -8.03 5.14 -2.54
N GLU A 84 -9.04 5.88 -2.08
CA GLU A 84 -8.84 6.97 -1.12
C GLU A 84 -8.20 6.48 0.19
N GLN A 85 -8.63 5.32 0.70
CA GLN A 85 -8.04 4.72 1.89
C GLN A 85 -6.56 4.38 1.67
N LEU A 86 -6.22 3.75 0.54
CA LEU A 86 -4.84 3.40 0.22
C LEU A 86 -3.95 4.64 0.05
N ILE A 87 -4.47 5.72 -0.53
CA ILE A 87 -3.75 7.00 -0.64
C ILE A 87 -3.48 7.58 0.75
N ARG A 88 -4.48 7.59 1.64
CA ARG A 88 -4.31 8.05 3.03
C ARG A 88 -3.29 7.21 3.80
N GLU A 89 -3.38 5.88 3.67
CA GLU A 89 -2.43 4.96 4.29
C GLU A 89 -1.00 5.19 3.76
N LYS A 90 -0.83 5.35 2.44
CA LYS A 90 0.46 5.67 1.82
C LYS A 90 1.07 6.93 2.43
N GLN A 91 0.32 8.03 2.45
CA GLN A 91 0.76 9.31 2.99
C GLN A 91 1.17 9.20 4.46
N ASN A 92 0.39 8.48 5.27
CA ASN A 92 0.71 8.27 6.68
C ASN A 92 2.02 7.48 6.86
N VAL A 93 2.22 6.41 6.09
CA VAL A 93 3.46 5.61 6.17
C VAL A 93 4.66 6.40 5.66
N GLU A 94 4.52 7.19 4.59
CA GLU A 94 5.58 8.07 4.09
C GLU A 94 5.98 9.11 5.13
N GLN A 95 5.00 9.73 5.81
CA GLN A 95 5.24 10.70 6.87
C GLN A 95 5.97 10.07 8.06
N GLN A 96 5.51 8.90 8.53
CA GLN A 96 6.17 8.17 9.62
C GLN A 96 7.60 7.78 9.24
N LYS A 97 7.83 7.32 8.01
CA LYS A 97 9.17 7.00 7.51
C LYS A 97 10.07 8.24 7.53
N LYS A 98 9.56 9.39 7.08
CA LYS A 98 10.31 10.67 7.07
C LYS A 98 10.69 11.09 8.49
N GLU A 99 9.77 11.04 9.44
CA GLU A 99 10.02 11.34 10.86
C GLU A 99 11.09 10.44 11.46
N LYS A 100 11.03 9.13 11.15
CA LYS A 100 12.06 8.17 11.59
C LYS A 100 13.41 8.43 10.95
N SER A 101 13.45 8.81 9.68
CA SER A 101 14.70 9.18 9.00
C SER A 101 15.37 10.38 9.67
N MET A 102 14.60 11.45 9.97
CA MET A 102 15.14 12.62 10.68
C MET A 102 15.63 12.27 12.09
N THR A 103 14.91 11.38 12.78
CA THR A 103 15.32 10.86 14.10
C THR A 103 16.62 10.07 14.00
N MET A 104 16.77 9.26 12.94
CA MET A 104 17.98 8.48 12.69
C MET A 104 19.21 9.37 12.46
N ASP A 105 19.06 10.46 11.69
CA ASP A 105 20.14 11.43 11.47
C ASP A 105 20.60 12.05 12.81
N LYS A 106 19.64 12.45 13.65
CA LYS A 106 19.93 12.98 15.00
C LYS A 106 20.63 11.94 15.89
N LEU A 107 20.19 10.68 15.86
CA LEU A 107 20.82 9.60 16.64
C LEU A 107 22.27 9.34 16.20
N HIS A 108 22.57 9.47 14.90
CA HIS A 108 23.94 9.37 14.41
C HIS A 108 24.83 10.51 14.92
N GLU A 109 24.31 11.74 14.96
CA GLU A 109 25.03 12.88 15.57
C GLU A 109 25.29 12.67 17.06
N GLU A 110 24.29 12.23 17.81
CA GLU A 110 24.42 11.94 19.25
C GLU A 110 25.41 10.80 19.52
N LYS A 111 25.37 9.73 18.71
CA LYS A 111 26.35 8.63 18.77
C LYS A 111 27.77 9.16 18.55
N LYS A 112 27.99 9.94 17.49
CA LYS A 112 29.30 10.51 17.17
C LYS A 112 29.83 11.39 18.30
N SER A 113 28.96 12.17 18.93
CA SER A 113 29.32 12.97 20.11
C SER A 113 29.70 12.10 21.32
N ALA A 114 29.00 10.97 21.53
CA ALA A 114 29.34 10.02 22.58
C ALA A 114 30.66 9.29 22.31
N GLU A 115 30.94 8.91 21.06
CA GLU A 115 32.21 8.30 20.63
C GLU A 115 33.39 9.26 20.88
N GLY A 116 33.26 10.54 20.52
CA GLY A 116 34.29 11.54 20.80
C GLY A 116 34.51 11.79 22.31
N SER A 117 33.46 11.65 23.12
CA SER A 117 33.57 11.76 24.58
C SER A 117 34.21 10.52 25.21
N LEU A 118 33.95 9.34 24.62
CA LEU A 118 34.61 8.08 24.98
C LEU A 118 36.12 8.17 24.73
N GLU A 119 36.52 8.60 23.53
CA GLU A 119 37.94 8.77 23.17
C GLU A 119 38.67 9.72 24.14
N TYR A 120 38.04 10.84 24.47
CA TYR A 120 38.56 11.76 25.49
C TYR A 120 38.71 11.09 26.86
N SER A 121 37.71 10.33 27.30
CA SER A 121 37.75 9.64 28.60
C SER A 121 38.79 8.50 28.65
N GLU A 122 39.03 7.80 27.54
CA GLU A 122 40.08 6.78 27.42
C GLU A 122 41.47 7.41 27.53
N ALA A 123 41.67 8.57 26.88
CA ALA A 123 42.91 9.33 26.99
C ALA A 123 43.13 9.84 28.44
N ALA A 124 42.08 10.34 29.10
CA ALA A 124 42.13 10.78 30.49
C ALA A 124 42.46 9.63 31.44
N LEU A 125 41.81 8.46 31.27
CA LEU A 125 42.10 7.26 32.06
C LEU A 125 43.55 6.79 31.87
N THR A 126 44.04 6.78 30.63
CA THR A 126 45.43 6.43 30.32
C THR A 126 46.41 7.35 31.05
N GLN A 127 46.10 8.65 31.11
CA GLN A 127 46.90 9.62 31.85
C GLN A 127 46.81 9.41 33.36
N ALA A 128 45.61 9.15 33.90
CA ALA A 128 45.41 8.87 35.32
C ALA A 128 46.16 7.61 35.79
N ILE A 129 46.22 6.57 34.96
CA ILE A 129 47.02 5.36 35.23
C ILE A 129 48.52 5.70 35.33
N LYS A 130 49.06 6.48 34.38
CA LYS A 130 50.46 6.94 34.42
C LYS A 130 50.76 7.79 35.64
N ASN A 131 49.82 8.66 36.03
CA ASN A 131 49.94 9.49 37.22
C ASN A 131 49.95 8.65 38.50
N LEU A 132 49.10 7.61 38.58
CA LEU A 132 49.09 6.65 39.67
C LEU A 132 50.39 5.85 39.77
N GLU A 133 50.93 5.38 38.64
CA GLU A 133 52.25 4.72 38.59
C GLU A 133 53.36 5.63 39.11
N SER A 134 53.35 6.90 38.69
CA SER A 134 54.32 7.91 39.11
C SER A 134 54.21 8.22 40.61
N ALA A 135 52.99 8.34 41.14
CA ALA A 135 52.74 8.56 42.56
C ALA A 135 53.17 7.35 43.42
N ASN A 136 52.94 6.13 42.92
CA ASN A 136 53.36 4.90 43.58
C ASN A 136 54.89 4.77 43.61
N TYR A 137 55.57 5.10 42.51
CA TYR A 137 57.02 5.18 42.46
C TYR A 137 57.58 6.19 43.48
N ALA A 138 57.02 7.40 43.54
CA ALA A 138 57.44 8.42 44.51
C ALA A 138 57.28 7.95 45.96
N LEU A 139 56.18 7.24 46.29
CA LEU A 139 55.97 6.65 47.61
C LEU A 139 57.01 5.56 47.91
N SER A 140 57.35 4.70 46.95
CA SER A 140 58.35 3.63 47.12
C SER A 140 59.74 4.20 47.42
N VAL A 141 60.16 5.25 46.70
CA VAL A 141 61.45 5.93 46.93
C VAL A 141 61.51 6.53 48.34
N GLN A 142 60.41 7.12 48.83
CA GLN A 142 60.33 7.65 50.18
C GLN A 142 60.39 6.56 51.26
N GLN A 143 59.77 5.41 51.02
CA GLN A 143 59.82 4.26 51.92
C GLN A 143 61.21 3.63 51.96
N ASP A 144 61.87 3.47 50.82
CA ASP A 144 63.22 2.94 50.73
C ASP A 144 64.23 3.84 51.46
N ARG A 145 64.12 5.16 51.31
CA ARG A 145 64.95 6.14 52.05
C ARG A 145 64.73 6.05 53.56
N ARG A 146 63.50 5.84 54.02
CA ARG A 146 63.21 5.60 55.45
C ARG A 146 63.84 4.31 55.95
N ASN A 147 63.77 3.24 55.17
CA ASN A 147 64.26 1.91 55.56
C ASN A 147 65.79 1.80 55.49
N ALA A 148 66.44 2.55 54.59
CA ALA A 148 67.89 2.57 54.43
C ALA A 148 68.64 3.23 55.60
N GLY A 149 67.97 3.96 56.49
CA GLY A 149 68.56 4.47 57.73
C GLY A 149 69.79 5.36 57.53
N GLU A 150 69.91 6.07 56.41
CA GLU A 150 71.05 6.95 56.16
C GLU A 150 70.88 8.29 56.90
N GLY A 151 71.57 8.42 58.03
CA GLY A 151 71.85 9.68 58.69
C GLY A 151 72.84 10.53 57.89
N LEU A 152 72.46 10.97 56.69
CA LEU A 152 73.16 12.02 55.97
C LEU A 152 72.15 13.10 55.62
N THR A 153 72.27 14.26 56.28
CA THR A 153 71.52 15.47 55.96
C THR A 153 71.96 15.97 54.58
N ILE A 154 71.39 15.40 53.52
CA ILE A 154 71.55 15.91 52.16
C ILE A 154 70.39 16.88 51.92
N ALA A 155 70.70 18.17 52.04
CA ALA A 155 69.83 19.24 51.58
C ALA A 155 69.65 19.13 50.06
N GLY A 156 68.69 18.33 49.61
CA GLY A 156 68.45 18.08 48.20
C GLY A 156 67.09 17.41 47.98
N GLY A 157 66.02 18.16 48.17
CA GLY A 157 64.68 17.71 47.77
C GLY A 157 64.63 17.56 46.24
N VAL A 158 64.16 16.41 45.77
CA VAL A 158 63.83 16.21 44.35
C VAL A 158 62.33 16.45 44.19
N LEU A 159 61.97 17.40 43.34
CA LEU A 159 60.58 17.63 42.95
C LEU A 159 60.22 16.67 41.83
N LEU A 160 59.27 15.76 42.09
CA LEU A 160 58.60 15.03 41.03
C LEU A 160 57.32 15.78 40.67
N ALA A 161 57.35 16.44 39.51
CA ALA A 161 56.17 17.06 38.93
C ALA A 161 55.28 15.97 38.34
N ILE A 162 54.12 15.72 38.96
CA ILE A 162 53.05 14.94 38.34
C ILE A 162 52.13 15.94 37.65
N PRO A 163 52.07 15.97 36.31
CA PRO A 163 51.08 16.77 35.62
C PRO A 163 49.69 16.14 35.80
N ILE A 164 48.84 16.81 36.59
CA ILE A 164 47.43 16.44 36.83
C ILE A 164 46.55 17.39 36.03
N ILE A 165 45.64 16.86 35.19
CA ILE A 165 44.58 17.65 34.56
C ILE A 165 43.29 17.38 35.33
N GLY A 166 42.91 18.34 36.16
CA GLY A 166 41.79 18.24 37.10
C GLY A 166 42.23 18.87 38.42
N TRP A 167 41.47 19.83 38.95
CA TRP A 167 41.93 20.67 40.06
C TRP A 167 42.14 19.85 41.36
N ILE A 168 43.26 20.14 42.06
CA ILE A 168 43.76 19.67 43.39
C ILE A 168 44.72 18.46 43.33
N ALA A 169 46.01 18.47 43.74
CA ALA A 169 46.94 19.48 44.25
C ALA A 169 48.42 19.01 44.07
N GLY A 170 49.27 19.93 43.59
CA GLY A 170 50.69 20.11 43.96
C GLY A 170 51.75 19.08 43.53
N PRO A 171 52.99 19.52 43.22
CA PRO A 171 54.11 18.60 43.00
C PRO A 171 54.43 17.81 44.29
N ILE A 172 54.86 16.56 44.15
CA ILE A 172 55.30 15.76 45.31
C ILE A 172 56.69 16.25 45.69
N MET A 173 56.81 16.86 46.88
CA MET A 173 58.12 17.17 47.47
C MET A 173 58.69 15.91 48.12
N ILE A 174 59.80 15.41 47.60
CA ILE A 174 60.53 14.32 48.24
C ILE A 174 61.35 14.93 49.40
N THR A 175 60.74 15.06 50.59
CA THR A 175 61.40 15.48 51.84
C THR A 175 61.76 14.28 52.73
N GLU A 176 62.83 14.38 53.51
CA GLU A 176 63.21 13.35 54.49
C GLU A 176 62.21 13.33 55.67
N GLY A 177 61.69 12.15 56.03
CA GLY A 177 60.90 11.92 57.25
C GLY A 177 59.40 11.65 57.05
N GLN A 178 58.66 11.61 58.17
CA GLN A 178 57.23 11.21 58.20
C GLN A 178 56.31 12.09 57.34
N ARG A 179 56.61 13.39 57.20
CA ARG A 179 55.81 14.34 56.41
C ARG A 179 55.85 14.01 54.91
N GLY A 180 57.01 13.65 54.36
CA GLY A 180 57.15 13.29 52.94
C GLY A 180 56.41 11.99 52.57
N ILE A 181 56.32 11.03 53.50
CA ILE A 181 55.54 9.80 53.31
C ILE A 181 54.04 10.09 53.36
N GLU A 182 53.58 10.96 54.25
CA GLU A 182 52.17 11.36 54.36
C GLU A 182 51.70 12.12 53.11
N GLU A 183 52.51 13.06 52.61
CA GLU A 183 52.26 13.78 51.36
C GLU A 183 52.19 12.84 50.15
N ALA A 184 53.16 11.93 50.02
CA ALA A 184 53.16 10.93 48.94
C ALA A 184 51.97 9.95 49.04
N SER A 185 51.58 9.53 50.25
CA SER A 185 50.43 8.66 50.46
C SER A 185 49.11 9.36 50.13
N ASN A 186 48.98 10.65 50.44
CA ASN A 186 47.81 11.43 50.07
C ASN A 186 47.74 11.61 48.55
N ALA A 187 48.86 11.91 47.89
CA ALA A 187 48.93 12.00 46.43
C ALA A 187 48.53 10.69 45.75
N LEU A 188 48.98 9.54 46.26
CA LEU A 188 48.57 8.22 45.77
C LEU A 188 47.04 8.01 45.90
N ARG A 189 46.46 8.34 47.06
CA ARG A 189 45.00 8.24 47.29
C ARG A 189 44.20 9.19 46.39
N HIS A 190 44.76 10.34 46.01
CA HIS A 190 44.15 11.25 45.05
C HIS A 190 44.20 10.68 43.63
N ALA A 191 45.35 10.18 43.18
CA ALA A 191 45.51 9.54 41.88
C ALA A 191 44.61 8.30 41.71
N GLU A 192 44.41 7.52 42.78
CA GLU A 192 43.52 6.35 42.75
C GLU A 192 42.05 6.74 42.61
N ARG A 193 41.62 7.82 43.28
CA ARG A 193 40.26 8.37 43.11
C ARG A 193 40.06 8.94 41.71
N GLU A 194 41.05 9.66 41.18
CA GLU A 194 41.02 10.20 39.81
C GLU A 194 40.91 9.08 38.78
N LYS A 195 41.68 8.00 38.94
CA LYS A 195 41.58 6.80 38.10
C LYS A 195 40.17 6.19 38.15
N GLN A 196 39.62 5.98 39.35
CA GLN A 196 38.27 5.42 39.51
C GLN A 196 37.19 6.29 38.87
N ASP A 197 37.31 7.61 39.00
CA ASP A 197 36.39 8.55 38.34
C ASP A 197 36.51 8.46 36.81
N CYS A 198 37.73 8.42 36.27
CA CYS A 198 37.97 8.22 34.84
C CYS A 198 37.41 6.89 34.32
N GLU A 199 37.58 5.78 35.05
CA GLU A 199 37.01 4.48 34.72
C GLU A 199 35.48 4.53 34.69
N SER A 200 34.86 5.17 35.68
CA SER A 200 33.40 5.36 35.75
C SER A 200 32.87 6.18 34.57
N GLN A 201 33.55 7.28 34.23
CA GLN A 201 33.21 8.11 33.07
C GLN A 201 33.33 7.33 31.76
N MET A 202 34.40 6.56 31.58
CA MET A 202 34.60 5.72 30.39
C MET A 202 33.48 4.69 30.25
N LEU A 203 33.16 3.94 31.33
CA LEU A 203 32.07 2.95 31.32
C LEU A 203 30.71 3.57 30.98
N ASN A 204 30.44 4.79 31.48
CA ASN A 204 29.23 5.52 31.14
C ASN A 204 29.16 5.87 29.64
N TRP A 205 30.26 6.34 29.05
CA TRP A 205 30.30 6.64 27.61
C TRP A 205 30.20 5.39 26.74
N ILE A 206 30.86 4.28 27.12
CA ILE A 206 30.69 2.97 26.46
C ILE A 206 29.21 2.57 26.46
N THR A 207 28.55 2.68 27.61
CA THR A 207 27.13 2.34 27.74
C THR A 207 26.24 3.20 26.83
N LYS A 208 26.54 4.50 26.70
CA LYS A 208 25.82 5.40 25.78
C LYS A 208 26.04 5.04 24.31
N VAL A 209 27.26 4.73 23.89
CA VAL A 209 27.55 4.31 22.51
C VAL A 209 26.75 3.05 22.16
N VAL A 210 26.81 2.02 23.01
CA VAL A 210 26.04 0.78 22.81
C VAL A 210 24.53 1.05 22.80
N HIS A 211 24.04 1.94 23.66
CA HIS A 211 22.64 2.35 23.67
C HIS A 211 22.21 2.98 22.35
N TYR A 212 22.99 3.91 21.81
CA TYR A 212 22.71 4.55 20.52
C TYR A 212 22.75 3.56 19.36
N GLU A 213 23.70 2.62 19.34
CA GLU A 213 23.74 1.55 18.35
C GLU A 213 22.46 0.70 18.35
N GLY A 214 21.98 0.34 19.54
CA GLY A 214 20.73 -0.39 19.71
C GLY A 214 19.53 0.37 19.15
N ILE A 215 19.41 1.67 19.45
CA ILE A 215 18.31 2.49 18.94
C ILE A 215 18.42 2.66 17.41
N ILE A 216 19.60 2.96 16.88
CA ILE A 216 19.83 3.12 15.43
C ILE A 216 19.43 1.84 14.69
N SER A 217 19.89 0.67 15.15
CA SER A 217 19.55 -0.62 14.55
C SER A 217 18.03 -0.86 14.53
N LYS A 218 17.35 -0.56 15.65
CA LYS A 218 15.89 -0.65 15.74
C LYS A 218 15.20 0.32 14.77
N THR A 219 15.60 1.58 14.74
CA THR A 219 15.02 2.60 13.84
C THR A 219 15.24 2.23 12.37
N GLN A 220 16.39 1.68 12.01
CA GLN A 220 16.68 1.20 10.66
C GLN A 220 15.77 0.03 10.27
N SER A 221 15.58 -0.94 11.16
CA SER A 221 14.61 -2.03 10.94
C SER A 221 13.19 -1.50 10.75
N GLU A 222 12.79 -0.48 11.50
CA GLU A 222 11.46 0.13 11.38
C GLU A 222 11.29 0.89 10.06
N ILE A 223 12.34 1.58 9.57
CA ILE A 223 12.34 2.22 8.25
C ILE A 223 12.20 1.17 7.14
N GLU A 224 12.88 0.02 7.25
CA GLU A 224 12.79 -1.04 6.26
C GLU A 224 11.41 -1.70 6.24
N GLN A 225 10.79 -1.88 7.42
CA GLN A 225 9.40 -2.32 7.51
C GLN A 225 8.45 -1.31 6.83
N ALA A 226 8.67 0.00 7.02
CA ALA A 226 7.90 1.03 6.33
C ALA A 226 8.10 0.98 4.81
N ASN A 227 9.33 0.73 4.32
CA ASN A 227 9.60 0.52 2.89
C ASN A 227 8.81 -0.69 2.33
N GLY A 228 8.80 -1.80 3.05
CA GLY A 228 8.02 -2.98 2.68
C GLY A 228 6.52 -2.69 2.63
N ALA A 229 6.01 -1.97 3.63
CA ALA A 229 4.61 -1.55 3.67
C ALA A 229 4.24 -0.63 2.48
N LEU A 230 5.09 0.33 2.14
CA LEU A 230 4.89 1.22 1.00
C LEU A 230 4.83 0.46 -0.32
N LYS A 231 5.77 -0.47 -0.56
CA LYS A 231 5.74 -1.34 -1.76
C LYS A 231 4.43 -2.14 -1.84
N GLY A 232 3.98 -2.67 -0.70
CA GLY A 232 2.70 -3.39 -0.62
C GLY A 232 1.49 -2.50 -0.94
N ILE A 233 1.47 -1.27 -0.44
CA ILE A 233 0.40 -0.29 -0.74
C ILE A 233 0.44 0.10 -2.22
N GLU A 234 1.62 0.35 -2.80
CA GLU A 234 1.76 0.71 -4.22
C GLU A 234 1.29 -0.39 -5.16
N TRP A 235 1.58 -1.65 -4.84
CA TRP A 235 1.06 -2.80 -5.59
C TRP A 235 -0.48 -2.81 -5.56
N LYS A 236 -1.08 -2.61 -4.38
CA LYS A 236 -2.55 -2.55 -4.23
C LYS A 236 -3.17 -1.38 -4.98
N ILE A 237 -2.53 -0.21 -4.98
CA ILE A 237 -3.00 0.96 -5.74
C ILE A 237 -3.10 0.61 -7.22
N LYS A 238 -2.08 -0.05 -7.79
CA LYS A 238 -2.10 -0.47 -9.20
C LYS A 238 -3.24 -1.46 -9.47
N GLU A 239 -3.41 -2.45 -8.61
CA GLU A 239 -4.51 -3.42 -8.70
C GLU A 239 -5.88 -2.72 -8.71
N VAL A 240 -6.15 -1.86 -7.72
CA VAL A 240 -7.43 -1.12 -7.64
C VAL A 240 -7.62 -0.22 -8.87
N GLN A 241 -6.56 0.40 -9.38
CA GLN A 241 -6.63 1.24 -10.59
C GLN A 241 -6.99 0.45 -11.85
N GLU A 242 -6.45 -0.76 -12.02
CA GLU A 242 -6.83 -1.68 -13.09
C GLU A 242 -8.31 -2.07 -12.98
N HIS A 243 -8.77 -2.41 -11.76
CA HIS A 243 -10.17 -2.73 -11.50
C HIS A 243 -11.11 -1.55 -11.75
N LEU A 244 -10.76 -0.32 -11.33
CA LEU A 244 -11.54 0.89 -11.60
C LEU A 244 -11.72 1.11 -13.10
N THR A 245 -10.61 1.05 -13.85
CA THR A 245 -10.60 1.30 -15.30
C THR A 245 -11.49 0.29 -16.01
N GLY A 246 -11.26 -1.00 -15.81
CA GLY A 246 -12.05 -2.00 -16.52
C GLY A 246 -13.51 -2.05 -16.04
N THR A 247 -13.80 -1.75 -14.78
CA THR A 247 -15.19 -1.67 -14.29
C THR A 247 -15.94 -0.48 -14.91
N ALA A 248 -15.27 0.67 -15.08
CA ALA A 248 -15.85 1.86 -15.71
C ALA A 248 -16.14 1.63 -17.20
N GLU A 249 -15.24 0.94 -17.91
CA GLU A 249 -15.48 0.54 -19.31
C GLU A 249 -16.74 -0.34 -19.44
N ILE A 250 -16.90 -1.33 -18.55
CA ILE A 250 -18.11 -2.17 -18.51
C ILE A 250 -19.35 -1.32 -18.24
N GLN A 251 -19.27 -0.40 -17.27
CA GLN A 251 -20.38 0.48 -16.94
C GLN A 251 -20.85 1.29 -18.14
N GLU A 252 -19.91 1.88 -18.91
CA GLU A 252 -20.24 2.67 -20.09
C GLU A 252 -21.03 1.85 -21.11
N VAL A 253 -20.60 0.61 -21.35
CA VAL A 253 -21.27 -0.28 -22.30
C VAL A 253 -22.64 -0.74 -21.80
N VAL A 254 -22.76 -1.10 -20.52
CA VAL A 254 -24.05 -1.46 -19.91
C VAL A 254 -25.01 -0.27 -19.97
N ARG A 255 -24.56 0.93 -19.62
CA ARG A 255 -25.37 2.16 -19.68
C ARG A 255 -25.85 2.45 -21.11
N ARG A 256 -24.98 2.27 -22.11
CA ARG A 256 -25.37 2.39 -23.52
C ARG A 256 -26.44 1.36 -23.90
N THR A 257 -26.29 0.13 -23.42
CA THR A 257 -27.24 -0.97 -23.64
C THR A 257 -28.60 -0.66 -23.01
N VAL A 258 -28.63 -0.19 -21.77
CA VAL A 258 -29.84 0.26 -21.07
C VAL A 258 -30.56 1.34 -21.89
N ASN A 259 -29.83 2.37 -22.34
CA ASN A 259 -30.42 3.44 -23.14
C ASN A 259 -31.08 2.92 -24.43
N LEU A 260 -30.40 2.01 -25.15
CA LEU A 260 -30.94 1.41 -26.37
C LEU A 260 -32.18 0.54 -26.11
N LEU A 261 -32.17 -0.25 -25.02
CA LEU A 261 -33.31 -1.06 -24.60
C LEU A 261 -34.50 -0.20 -24.18
N SER A 262 -34.28 0.88 -23.43
CA SER A 262 -35.34 1.84 -23.07
C SER A 262 -35.94 2.52 -24.30
N VAL A 263 -35.13 2.88 -25.30
CA VAL A 263 -35.63 3.41 -26.58
C VAL A 263 -36.47 2.36 -27.31
N LEU A 264 -36.01 1.11 -27.37
CA LEU A 264 -36.75 0.01 -27.99
C LEU A 264 -38.08 -0.23 -27.28
N SER A 265 -38.07 -0.35 -25.95
CA SER A 265 -39.25 -0.48 -25.08
C SER A 265 -40.27 0.64 -25.33
N GLY A 266 -39.81 1.88 -25.41
CA GLY A 266 -40.64 3.04 -25.75
C GLY A 266 -41.25 2.96 -27.15
N ARG A 267 -40.47 2.56 -28.16
CA ARG A 267 -40.96 2.38 -29.54
C ARG A 267 -42.02 1.29 -29.62
N VAL A 268 -41.79 0.13 -29.00
CA VAL A 268 -42.76 -0.96 -28.93
C VAL A 268 -44.06 -0.50 -28.27
N THR A 269 -43.97 0.26 -27.18
CA THR A 269 -45.14 0.81 -26.48
C THR A 269 -45.94 1.81 -27.34
N VAL A 270 -45.27 2.67 -28.10
CA VAL A 270 -45.95 3.62 -29.01
C VAL A 270 -46.64 2.89 -30.16
N LEU A 271 -45.94 1.91 -30.76
CA LEU A 271 -46.48 1.10 -31.85
C LEU A 271 -47.70 0.30 -31.40
N GLU A 272 -47.66 -0.26 -30.19
CA GLU A 272 -48.81 -0.93 -29.56
C GLU A 272 -50.01 0.02 -29.43
N ARG A 273 -49.81 1.24 -28.92
CA ARG A 273 -50.93 2.18 -28.74
C ARG A 273 -51.52 2.67 -30.06
N GLN A 274 -50.70 2.83 -31.09
CA GLN A 274 -51.13 3.33 -32.39
C GLN A 274 -51.86 2.27 -33.22
N THR A 275 -51.48 1.00 -33.08
CA THR A 275 -51.95 -0.07 -33.96
C THR A 275 -52.77 -1.13 -33.21
N GLN A 276 -52.86 -1.03 -31.88
CA GLN A 276 -53.42 -2.00 -30.93
C GLN A 276 -52.77 -3.40 -30.93
N HIS A 277 -52.12 -3.86 -32.00
CA HIS A 277 -51.65 -5.25 -32.14
C HIS A 277 -50.38 -5.47 -33.02
N PHE A 278 -49.60 -4.43 -33.35
CA PHE A 278 -48.53 -4.53 -34.37
C PHE A 278 -47.22 -3.92 -33.92
N ILE A 279 -46.13 -4.64 -34.20
CA ILE A 279 -44.76 -4.11 -34.16
C ILE A 279 -44.30 -3.99 -35.61
N LEU A 280 -43.91 -2.79 -36.03
CA LEU A 280 -43.11 -2.62 -37.24
C LEU A 280 -41.75 -3.30 -37.00
N TRP A 281 -41.52 -4.38 -37.73
CA TRP A 281 -40.38 -5.29 -37.60
C TRP A 281 -39.03 -4.62 -37.84
N GLN A 282 -38.93 -3.84 -38.90
CA GLN A 282 -37.67 -3.25 -39.35
C GLN A 282 -37.05 -2.28 -38.32
N PRO A 283 -37.81 -1.37 -37.68
CA PRO A 283 -37.31 -0.55 -36.57
C PRO A 283 -36.78 -1.35 -35.37
N VAL A 284 -37.41 -2.49 -35.05
CA VAL A 284 -37.01 -3.34 -33.92
C VAL A 284 -35.73 -4.09 -34.23
N VAL A 285 -35.61 -4.67 -35.42
CA VAL A 285 -34.38 -5.37 -35.85
C VAL A 285 -33.18 -4.43 -35.89
N LYS A 286 -33.36 -3.21 -36.40
CA LYS A 286 -32.29 -2.19 -36.39
C LYS A 286 -31.87 -1.80 -34.96
N SER A 287 -32.82 -1.64 -34.05
CA SER A 287 -32.51 -1.38 -32.64
C SER A 287 -31.79 -2.55 -31.97
N MET A 288 -32.11 -3.80 -32.33
CA MET A 288 -31.41 -4.98 -31.82
C MET A 288 -29.98 -5.10 -32.33
N GLU A 289 -29.72 -4.67 -33.57
CA GLU A 289 -28.35 -4.56 -34.10
C GLU A 289 -27.51 -3.55 -33.29
N ASP A 290 -28.08 -2.39 -32.96
CA ASP A 290 -27.40 -1.38 -32.15
C ASP A 290 -27.13 -1.89 -30.72
N VAL A 291 -28.08 -2.62 -30.12
CA VAL A 291 -27.92 -3.26 -28.79
C VAL A 291 -26.80 -4.31 -28.83
N MET A 292 -26.76 -5.14 -29.87
CA MET A 292 -25.69 -6.13 -30.05
C MET A 292 -24.32 -5.47 -30.20
N LYS A 293 -24.21 -4.45 -31.04
CA LYS A 293 -22.93 -3.73 -31.24
C LYS A 293 -22.41 -3.15 -29.93
N ALA A 294 -23.29 -2.63 -29.07
CA ALA A 294 -22.91 -2.19 -27.74
C ALA A 294 -22.38 -3.37 -26.91
N ILE A 295 -23.13 -4.48 -26.81
CA ILE A 295 -22.78 -5.63 -25.96
C ILE A 295 -21.53 -6.37 -26.44
N VAL A 296 -21.26 -6.45 -27.75
CA VAL A 296 -20.06 -7.11 -28.27
C VAL A 296 -18.77 -6.47 -27.73
N ASN A 297 -18.77 -5.16 -27.47
CA ASN A 297 -17.62 -4.49 -26.86
C ASN A 297 -17.37 -4.92 -25.41
N ILE A 298 -18.36 -5.54 -24.73
CA ILE A 298 -18.17 -6.14 -23.40
C ILE A 298 -17.30 -7.40 -23.48
N ALA A 299 -17.39 -8.16 -24.59
CA ALA A 299 -16.66 -9.43 -24.76
C ALA A 299 -15.14 -9.26 -24.77
N GLU A 300 -14.66 -8.07 -25.13
CA GLU A 300 -13.24 -7.75 -25.21
C GLU A 300 -12.66 -7.37 -23.82
N ASN A 301 -13.51 -7.14 -22.81
CA ASN A 301 -13.07 -6.75 -21.47
C ASN A 301 -12.66 -7.97 -20.63
N ARG A 302 -11.37 -8.02 -20.27
CA ARG A 302 -10.76 -9.14 -19.54
C ARG A 302 -11.35 -9.39 -18.14
N LEU A 303 -11.96 -8.39 -17.51
CA LEU A 303 -12.53 -8.52 -16.15
C LEU A 303 -13.82 -9.34 -16.11
N LEU A 304 -14.48 -9.56 -17.26
CA LEU A 304 -15.72 -10.33 -17.39
C LEU A 304 -15.52 -11.70 -18.04
N TYR A 305 -14.30 -12.22 -18.07
CA TYR A 305 -14.02 -13.62 -18.42
C TYR A 305 -14.48 -14.58 -17.30
N SER A 306 -15.73 -14.43 -16.87
CA SER A 306 -16.46 -15.46 -16.16
C SER A 306 -17.01 -16.47 -17.16
N ASP A 307 -17.19 -17.71 -16.70
CA ASP A 307 -17.78 -18.79 -17.49
C ASP A 307 -19.15 -18.38 -18.02
N GLY A 308 -19.26 -18.21 -19.35
CA GLY A 308 -20.53 -18.06 -20.07
C GLY A 308 -20.73 -16.76 -20.85
N VAL A 309 -20.14 -15.64 -20.45
CA VAL A 309 -20.32 -14.34 -21.15
C VAL A 309 -19.90 -14.44 -22.63
N PRO A 310 -18.72 -14.98 -22.99
CA PRO A 310 -18.31 -15.08 -24.39
C PRO A 310 -19.23 -15.99 -25.22
N GLY A 311 -19.71 -17.09 -24.63
CA GLY A 311 -20.63 -18.02 -25.29
C GLY A 311 -21.99 -17.40 -25.60
N LEU A 312 -22.54 -16.63 -24.64
CA LEU A 312 -23.78 -15.88 -24.82
C LEU A 312 -23.63 -14.76 -25.87
N ILE A 313 -22.49 -14.07 -25.90
CA ILE A 313 -22.23 -13.03 -26.91
C ILE A 313 -22.12 -13.62 -28.32
N ASN A 314 -21.47 -14.77 -28.48
CA ASN A 314 -21.44 -15.49 -29.76
C ASN A 314 -22.85 -15.92 -30.20
N THR A 315 -23.64 -16.47 -29.27
CA THR A 315 -25.04 -16.82 -29.52
C THR A 315 -25.87 -15.59 -29.95
N LEU A 316 -25.65 -14.44 -29.30
CA LEU A 316 -26.32 -13.19 -29.66
C LEU A 316 -25.92 -12.73 -31.07
N ARG A 317 -24.63 -12.81 -31.42
CA ARG A 317 -24.11 -12.46 -32.74
C ARG A 317 -24.77 -13.30 -33.85
N GLU A 318 -24.88 -14.60 -33.64
CA GLU A 318 -25.56 -15.51 -34.57
C GLU A 318 -27.04 -15.15 -34.73
N ASN A 319 -27.76 -14.93 -33.62
CA ASN A 319 -29.20 -14.63 -33.66
C ASN A 319 -29.50 -13.29 -34.36
N VAL A 320 -28.71 -12.24 -34.11
CA VAL A 320 -28.88 -10.94 -34.77
C VAL A 320 -28.51 -11.02 -36.25
N GLY A 321 -27.46 -11.76 -36.59
CA GLY A 321 -27.11 -12.04 -38.00
C GLY A 321 -28.26 -12.73 -38.75
N GLY A 322 -28.90 -13.72 -38.12
CA GLY A 322 -30.10 -14.38 -38.65
C GLY A 322 -31.28 -13.41 -38.86
N LEU A 323 -31.54 -12.53 -37.90
CA LEU A 323 -32.58 -11.50 -38.01
C LEU A 323 -32.35 -10.52 -39.15
N LEU A 324 -31.11 -10.05 -39.31
CA LEU A 324 -30.74 -9.13 -40.39
C LEU A 324 -30.90 -9.80 -41.76
N ALA A 325 -30.56 -11.09 -41.88
CA ALA A 325 -30.76 -11.85 -43.11
C ALA A 325 -32.26 -11.92 -43.48
N LEU A 326 -33.14 -12.19 -42.51
CA LEU A 326 -34.59 -12.24 -42.72
C LEU A 326 -35.17 -10.91 -43.21
N CYS A 327 -34.70 -9.77 -42.68
CA CYS A 327 -35.15 -8.44 -43.12
C CYS A 327 -34.61 -8.02 -44.49
N ASN A 328 -33.50 -8.60 -44.94
CA ASN A 328 -32.87 -8.28 -46.23
C ASN A 328 -33.26 -9.25 -47.35
N THR A 329 -33.98 -10.34 -47.04
CA THR A 329 -34.59 -11.20 -48.06
C THR A 329 -35.66 -10.39 -48.82
N PRO A 330 -35.59 -10.29 -50.17
CA PRO A 330 -36.59 -9.57 -50.94
C PRO A 330 -37.90 -10.37 -50.88
N SER A 331 -38.85 -9.92 -50.06
CA SER A 331 -40.25 -10.32 -50.20
C SER A 331 -40.91 -9.45 -51.26
N ASN A 332 -41.23 -10.09 -52.40
CA ASN A 332 -42.04 -9.65 -53.54
C ASN A 332 -41.32 -8.84 -54.64
N SER A 333 -40.68 -9.56 -55.56
CA SER A 333 -40.78 -9.22 -56.99
C SER A 333 -41.08 -10.47 -57.82
N GLU A 334 -42.29 -10.46 -58.38
CA GLU A 334 -42.74 -11.14 -59.61
C GLU A 334 -43.41 -12.54 -59.51
N ASN A 335 -44.67 -12.54 -60.01
CA ASN A 335 -45.65 -13.61 -60.28
C ASN A 335 -46.45 -14.16 -59.08
N ASP A 336 -47.79 -14.14 -59.05
CA ASP A 336 -48.84 -14.19 -60.10
C ASP A 336 -49.88 -13.04 -59.92
N SER A 337 -50.33 -12.30 -60.92
CA SER A 337 -51.14 -12.66 -62.10
C SER A 337 -52.56 -13.19 -61.77
N TYR A 338 -53.56 -12.42 -62.22
CA TYR A 338 -55.02 -12.67 -62.33
C TYR A 338 -55.96 -12.41 -61.13
N TYR A 339 -56.79 -11.37 -61.37
CA TYR A 339 -58.07 -10.94 -60.76
C TYR A 339 -58.07 -10.33 -59.35
#